data_AF-A0A1V3NDM2-F1
#
_entry.id   AF-A0A1V3NDM2-F1
#
_cell.length_a   1.000
_cell.length_b   1.000
_cell.length_c   1.000
_cell.angle_alpha   90.00
_cell.angle_beta   90.00
_cell.angle_gamma   90.00
#
_symmetry.space_group_name_H-M   'P 1'
#
loop_
_entity.id
_entity.type
_entity.pdbx_description
1 polymer ?
#
loop_
_entity_poly.entity_id
_entity_poly.type
_entity_poly.pdbx_seq_one_letter_code
_entity_poly.pdbx_strand_id
1 'polypeptide(L)' 'MLDLWYWIADLSNSKIVALLLFSTTFVGILLYVFTNRHRTERLESYRYMPFEDDEDKVPHGEDGKK' A
#
# COMPACT_ATOMS: atom_id res chain seq x y z
N MET A 1 -19.91 16.37 30.69
CA MET A 1 -19.74 15.03 30.07
C MET A 1 -20.47 14.89 28.74
N LEU A 2 -21.66 15.51 28.54
CA LEU A 2 -22.36 15.53 27.24
C LEU A 2 -22.01 16.74 26.36
N ASP A 3 -21.19 17.66 26.87
CA ASP A 3 -20.91 18.95 26.26
C ASP A 3 -20.26 18.81 24.88
N LEU A 4 -19.44 17.77 24.69
CA LEU A 4 -18.84 17.45 23.40
C LEU A 4 -19.89 17.00 22.37
N TRP A 5 -20.86 16.19 22.78
CA TRP A 5 -21.95 15.74 21.91
C TRP A 5 -22.88 16.91 21.54
N TYR A 6 -23.16 17.80 22.49
CA TYR A 6 -23.92 19.03 22.21
C TYR A 6 -23.17 19.97 21.27
N TRP A 7 -21.85 20.12 21.43
CA TRP A 7 -21.02 20.94 20.55
C TRP A 7 -20.98 20.40 19.12
N ILE A 8 -20.90 19.06 18.94
CA ILE A 8 -20.97 18.42 17.62
C ILE A 8 -22.36 18.58 16.98
N ALA A 9 -23.42 18.44 17.78
CA ALA A 9 -24.81 18.56 17.31
C ALA A 9 -25.21 20.02 17.02
N ASP A 10 -24.47 20.99 17.52
CA ASP A 10 -24.67 22.40 17.21
C ASP A 10 -24.30 22.69 15.75
N LEU A 11 -25.32 23.09 14.98
CA LEU A 11 -25.21 23.39 13.56
C LEU A 11 -24.24 24.55 13.29
N SER A 12 -23.98 25.42 14.27
CA SER A 12 -22.98 26.50 14.17
C SER A 12 -21.57 25.94 13.93
N ASN A 13 -21.26 24.78 14.52
CA ASN A 13 -19.95 24.13 14.42
C ASN A 13 -19.86 23.15 13.25
N SER A 14 -20.93 22.97 12.48
CA SER A 14 -21.02 21.98 11.38
C SER A 14 -19.87 22.06 10.39
N LYS A 15 -19.39 23.27 10.06
CA LYS A 15 -18.23 23.48 9.17
C LYS A 15 -16.95 22.89 9.75
N ILE A 16 -16.71 23.10 11.04
CA ILE A 16 -15.52 22.61 11.74
C ILE A 16 -15.59 21.09 11.89
N VAL A 17 -16.76 20.57 12.28
CA VAL A 17 -17.00 19.12 12.41
C VAL A 17 -16.79 18.42 11.07
N ALA A 18 -17.37 18.95 9.99
CA ALA A 18 -17.19 18.40 8.65
C ALA A 18 -15.70 18.42 8.25
N LEU A 19 -14.99 19.53 8.47
CA LEU A 19 -13.57 19.65 8.14
C LEU A 19 -12.73 18.61 8.87
N LEU A 20 -12.95 18.44 10.19
CA LEU A 20 -12.23 17.44 10.98
C LEU A 20 -12.54 16.02 10.49
N LEU A 21 -13.81 15.70 10.26
CA LEU A 21 -14.25 14.39 9.79
C LEU A 21 -13.63 14.07 8.42
N PHE A 22 -13.77 14.95 7.44
CA PHE A 22 -13.21 14.73 6.10
C PHE A 22 -11.68 14.64 6.13
N SER A 23 -11.01 15.53 6.88
CA SER A 23 -9.55 15.54 6.95
C SER A 23 -9.00 14.28 7.63
N THR A 24 -9.56 13.89 8.78
CA THR A 24 -9.11 12.69 9.49
C THR A 24 -9.44 11.41 8.73
N THR A 25 -10.61 11.35 8.09
CA THR A 25 -10.97 10.22 7.23
C THR A 25 -10.00 10.10 6.05
N PHE A 26 -9.67 11.21 5.40
CA PHE A 26 -8.72 11.21 4.30
C PHE A 26 -7.32 10.71 4.72
N VAL A 27 -6.76 11.28 5.80
CA VAL A 27 -5.47 10.82 6.35
C VAL A 27 -5.55 9.37 6.79
N GLY A 28 -6.66 8.94 7.40
CA GLY A 28 -6.89 7.56 7.80
C GLY A 28 -6.89 6.59 6.63
N ILE A 29 -7.50 6.96 5.49
CA ILE A 29 -7.45 6.17 4.25
C ILE A 29 -6.03 6.09 3.72
N LEU A 30 -5.29 7.21 3.67
CA LEU A 30 -3.88 7.19 3.24
C LEU A 30 -3.07 6.24 4.12
N LEU A 31 -3.19 6.36 5.44
CA LEU A 31 -2.51 5.45 6.36
C LEU A 31 -2.92 3.99 6.12
N TYR A 32 -4.21 3.70 5.96
CA TYR A 32 -4.69 2.34 5.69
C TYR A 32 -4.10 1.75 4.40
N VAL A 33 -4.10 2.53 3.32
CA VAL A 33 -3.61 2.09 2.00
C VAL A 33 -2.09 1.91 2.01
N PHE A 34 -1.35 2.88 2.54
CA PHE A 34 0.11 2.90 2.44
C PHE A 34 0.84 2.13 3.55
N THR A 35 0.20 1.92 4.71
CA THR A 35 0.82 1.17 5.82
C THR A 35 0.75 -0.34 5.62
N ASN A 36 -0.17 -0.85 4.78
CA ASN A 36 -0.34 -2.28 4.57
C ASN A 36 0.74 -2.89 3.65
N ARG A 37 1.95 -3.06 4.20
CA ARG A 37 3.11 -3.69 3.53
C ARG A 37 2.88 -5.12 3.07
N HIS A 38 1.93 -5.84 3.68
CA HIS A 38 1.66 -7.24 3.38
C HIS A 38 1.21 -7.50 1.93
N ARG A 39 0.64 -6.49 1.25
CA ARG A 39 0.29 -6.58 -0.18
C ARG A 39 1.49 -6.41 -1.11
N THR A 40 2.57 -5.80 -0.63
CA THR A 40 3.78 -5.51 -1.40
C THR A 40 4.71 -6.72 -1.47
N GLU A 41 4.75 -7.57 -0.45
CA GLU A 41 5.61 -8.77 -0.44
C GLU A 41 5.35 -9.71 -1.62
N ARG A 42 4.08 -9.90 -1.99
CA ARG A 42 3.70 -10.69 -3.18
C ARG A 42 4.16 -10.04 -4.49
N LEU A 43 4.32 -8.72 -4.53
CA LEU A 43 4.84 -8.03 -5.71
C LEU A 43 6.37 -8.08 -5.72
N GLU A 44 7.02 -8.05 -4.55
CA GLU A 44 8.47 -8.22 -4.45
C GLU A 44 8.95 -9.63 -4.78
N SER A 45 8.14 -10.67 -4.53
CA SER A 45 8.49 -12.04 -4.95
C SER A 45 8.65 -12.21 -6.47
N TYR A 46 8.14 -11.28 -7.28
CA TYR A 46 8.33 -11.26 -8.73
C TYR A 46 9.44 -10.32 -9.21
N ARG A 47 10.16 -9.62 -8.31
CA ARG A 47 11.21 -8.64 -8.68
C ARG A 47 12.36 -9.27 -9.49
N TYR A 48 12.67 -10.53 -9.22
CA TYR A 48 13.80 -11.26 -9.85
C TYR A 48 13.30 -12.44 -10.68
N MET A 49 12.16 -12.30 -11.35
CA MET A 49 11.75 -13.31 -12.32
C MET A 49 12.77 -13.32 -13.47
N PRO A 50 13.47 -14.43 -13.71
CA PRO A 50 14.37 -14.53 -14.86
C PRO A 50 13.55 -14.32 -16.13
N PHE A 51 14.08 -13.51 -17.05
CA PHE A 51 13.48 -13.39 -18.38
C PHE A 51 13.69 -14.72 -19.10
N GLU A 52 12.65 -15.21 -19.80
CA GLU A 52 12.74 -16.46 -20.58
C GLU A 52 13.88 -16.39 -21.63
N ASP A 53 14.27 -15.19 -22.06
CA ASP A 53 15.39 -14.92 -22.96
C ASP A 53 16.80 -15.12 -22.34
N ASP A 54 16.90 -15.28 -21.02
CA ASP A 54 18.17 -15.55 -20.33
C ASP A 54 18.47 -17.05 -20.15
N GLU A 55 17.53 -17.94 -20.48
CA GLU A 55 17.77 -19.40 -20.53
C GLU A 55 18.68 -19.81 -21.71
N ASP A 56 18.85 -18.94 -22.71
CA ASP A 56 19.65 -19.21 -23.91
C ASP A 56 21.15 -18.94 -23.77
N LYS A 57 21.65 -18.61 -22.57
CA LYS A 57 23.09 -18.40 -22.31
C LYS A 57 23.70 -19.50 -21.44
N VAL A 58 23.40 -20.76 -21.73
CA VAL A 58 24.24 -21.88 -21.25
C VAL A 58 25.48 -21.93 -22.17
N PRO A 59 26.69 -21.59 -21.71
CA PRO A 59 27.86 -21.58 -22.56
C PRO A 59 28.23 -23.02 -22.96
N HIS A 60 28.41 -23.19 -24.27
CA HIS A 60 29.04 -24.33 -24.92
C HIS A 60 30.25 -24.84 -24.11
N GLY A 61 30.19 -26.10 -23.67
CA GLY A 61 31.33 -26.83 -23.13
C GLY A 61 31.33 -28.25 -23.70
N GLU A 62 32.01 -28.43 -24.83
CA GLU A 62 32.49 -29.74 -25.25
C GLU A 62 33.49 -30.27 -24.22
N ASP A 63 33.23 -31.41 -23.60
CA ASP A 63 34.21 -32.45 -23.23
C ASP A 63 33.46 -33.58 -22.49
N GLY A 64 33.59 -34.87 -22.79
CA GLY A 64 34.48 -35.56 -23.69
C GLY A 64 33.97 -36.98 -23.92
N LYS A 65 34.42 -37.55 -25.03
CA LYS A 65 34.12 -38.90 -25.51
C LYS A 65 34.64 -40.00 -24.57
N LYS A 66 33.94 -41.16 -24.68
CA LYS A 66 34.34 -42.56 -24.41
C LYS A 66 33.84 -43.17 -23.11
#